data_AF-A0A3M7TLA1-F1
#
_entry.id   AF-A0A3M7TLA1-F1
#
_cell.length_a   1.000
_cell.length_b   1.000
_cell.length_c   1.000
_cell.angle_alpha   90.00
_cell.angle_beta   90.00
_cell.angle_gamma   90.00
#
_symmetry.space_group_name_H-M   'P 1'
#
loop_
_entity.id
_entity.type
_entity.pdbx_description
1 polymer ?
#
loop_
_entity_poly.entity_id
_entity_poly.type
_entity_poly.pdbx_seq_one_letter_code
_entity_poly.pdbx_strand_id
1 'polypeptide(L)'
;MKEFRNSAFGLALIIGTPTLAFAQTINLKGPAQQLASEIKGIFPYVAVAIFVVVVLVNLGHFVKDNGDWKKGLTNIVLFALILGFVVGLINYVGNIKLN
;
A
#
# COMPACT_ATOMS: atom_id res chain seq x y z
N MET A 1 -32.46 50.57 -34.79
CA MET A 1 -32.81 49.68 -33.65
C MET A 1 -32.66 48.17 -33.95
N LYS A 2 -32.19 47.74 -35.14
CA LYS A 2 -31.99 46.30 -35.44
C LYS A 2 -30.59 45.79 -35.06
N GLU A 3 -29.58 46.65 -35.11
CA GLU A 3 -28.18 46.32 -34.79
C GLU A 3 -27.94 45.95 -33.31
N PHE A 4 -28.64 46.59 -32.37
CA PHE A 4 -28.45 46.36 -30.92
C PHE A 4 -29.00 45.01 -30.44
N ARG A 5 -29.94 44.42 -31.19
CA ARG A 5 -30.47 43.09 -30.90
C ARG A 5 -29.44 42.01 -31.24
N ASN A 6 -28.73 42.15 -32.36
CA ASN A 6 -27.78 41.14 -32.82
C ASN A 6 -26.49 41.11 -31.97
N SER A 7 -26.08 42.26 -31.40
CA SER A 7 -24.96 42.30 -30.44
C SER A 7 -25.33 41.71 -29.07
N ALA A 8 -26.58 41.83 -28.63
CA ALA A 8 -27.06 41.22 -27.39
C ALA A 8 -27.11 39.67 -27.47
N PHE A 9 -27.42 39.10 -28.65
CA PHE A 9 -27.35 37.66 -28.88
C PHE A 9 -25.91 37.13 -28.88
N GLY A 10 -24.95 37.91 -29.39
CA GLY A 10 -23.52 37.54 -29.35
C GLY A 10 -22.93 37.55 -27.92
N LEU A 11 -23.37 38.48 -27.08
CA LEU A 11 -22.93 38.57 -25.68
C LEU A 11 -23.58 37.49 -24.79
N ALA A 12 -24.83 37.11 -25.06
CA ALA A 12 -25.52 36.05 -24.33
C ALA A 12 -24.88 34.66 -24.55
N LEU A 13 -24.23 34.43 -25.69
CA LEU A 13 -23.57 33.16 -26.02
C LEU A 13 -22.27 32.91 -25.22
N ILE A 14 -21.59 33.99 -24.80
CA ILE A 14 -20.33 33.90 -24.04
C ILE A 14 -20.59 33.74 -22.53
N ILE A 15 -21.72 34.23 -22.02
CA ILE A 15 -22.09 34.15 -20.60
C ILE A 15 -22.66 32.76 -20.23
N GLY A 16 -23.12 31.99 -21.21
CA GLY A 16 -23.82 30.72 -21.03
C GLY A 16 -22.98 29.46 -21.09
N THR A 17 -21.66 29.52 -21.31
CA THR A 17 -20.83 28.31 -21.20
C THR A 17 -20.58 28.02 -19.72
N PRO A 18 -21.18 26.98 -19.12
CA PRO A 18 -20.68 26.51 -17.84
C PRO A 18 -19.23 26.10 -18.10
N THR A 19 -18.29 26.83 -17.53
CA THR A 19 -16.98 26.25 -17.25
C THR A 19 -17.31 25.12 -16.28
N LEU A 20 -17.48 23.93 -16.84
CA LEU A 20 -17.50 22.69 -16.08
C LEU A 20 -16.12 22.65 -15.42
N ALA A 21 -15.99 23.30 -14.28
CA ALA A 21 -14.93 23.08 -13.35
C ALA A 21 -15.13 21.64 -12.91
N PHE A 22 -14.56 20.73 -13.68
CA PHE A 22 -14.37 19.36 -13.27
C PHE A 22 -13.49 19.44 -12.05
N ALA A 23 -14.12 19.51 -10.87
CA ALA A 23 -13.47 19.09 -9.65
C ALA A 23 -13.11 17.61 -9.88
N GLN A 24 -11.91 17.37 -10.39
CA GLN A 24 -11.36 16.05 -10.58
C GLN A 24 -11.26 15.45 -9.19
N THR A 25 -12.31 14.73 -8.81
CA THR A 25 -12.33 13.99 -7.55
C THR A 25 -11.25 12.93 -7.70
N ILE A 26 -10.13 13.09 -6.99
CA ILE A 26 -9.01 12.16 -7.04
C ILE A 26 -9.52 10.83 -6.49
N ASN A 27 -9.79 9.89 -7.39
CA ASN A 27 -10.20 8.54 -7.02
C ASN A 27 -8.96 7.76 -6.57
N LEU A 28 -8.56 7.96 -5.30
CA LEU A 28 -7.42 7.24 -4.70
C LEU A 28 -7.72 5.76 -4.43
N LYS A 29 -8.99 5.36 -4.44
CA LYS A 29 -9.40 3.99 -4.14
C LYS A 29 -8.84 3.00 -5.17
N GLY A 30 -8.89 3.33 -6.46
CA GLY A 30 -8.34 2.48 -7.52
C GLY A 30 -6.82 2.27 -7.39
N PRO A 31 -6.01 3.35 -7.41
CA PRO A 31 -4.56 3.26 -7.23
C PRO A 31 -4.16 2.59 -5.90
N ALA A 32 -4.86 2.89 -4.80
CA ALA A 32 -4.57 2.25 -3.51
C ALA A 32 -4.86 0.74 -3.51
N GLN A 33 -5.93 0.30 -4.17
CA GLN A 33 -6.24 -1.13 -4.32
C GLN A 33 -5.21 -1.85 -5.20
N GLN A 34 -4.73 -1.21 -6.27
CA GLN A 34 -3.68 -1.76 -7.11
C GLN A 34 -2.36 -1.91 -6.35
N LEU A 35 -1.91 -0.86 -5.66
CA LEU A 35 -0.72 -0.92 -4.81
C LEU A 35 -0.84 -2.00 -3.74
N ALA A 36 -2.00 -2.11 -3.08
CA ALA A 36 -2.24 -3.16 -2.09
C ALA A 36 -2.14 -4.57 -2.69
N SER A 37 -2.61 -4.77 -3.93
CA SER A 37 -2.49 -6.06 -4.64
C SER A 37 -1.04 -6.39 -5.00
N GLU A 38 -0.30 -5.40 -5.51
CA GLU A 38 1.12 -5.56 -5.86
C GLU A 38 1.96 -5.87 -4.60
N ILE A 39 1.75 -5.13 -3.51
CA ILE A 39 2.42 -5.36 -2.22
C ILE A 39 2.10 -6.76 -1.68
N LYS A 40 0.83 -7.18 -1.71
CA LYS A 40 0.44 -8.54 -1.28
C LYS A 40 1.12 -9.62 -2.11
N GLY A 41 1.30 -9.40 -3.42
CA GLY A 41 1.99 -10.34 -4.31
C GLY A 41 3.48 -10.49 -4.00
N ILE A 42 4.16 -9.39 -3.66
CA ILE A 42 5.61 -9.43 -3.41
C ILE A 42 5.99 -9.76 -1.96
N PHE A 43 5.10 -9.46 -1.01
CA PHE A 43 5.37 -9.59 0.42
C PHE A 43 5.91 -10.97 0.85
N PRO A 44 5.39 -12.12 0.38
CA PRO A 44 5.92 -13.43 0.77
C PRO A 44 7.40 -13.61 0.43
N TYR A 45 7.83 -13.14 -0.74
CA TYR A 45 9.23 -13.24 -1.17
C TYR A 45 10.14 -12.36 -0.31
N VAL A 46 9.69 -11.13 -0.01
CA VAL A 46 10.43 -10.21 0.86
C VAL A 46 10.51 -10.75 2.30
N ALA A 47 9.42 -11.31 2.82
CA ALA A 47 9.37 -11.91 4.14
C ALA A 47 10.35 -13.08 4.28
N VAL A 48 10.45 -13.95 3.26
CA VAL A 48 11.43 -15.04 3.21
C VAL A 48 12.86 -14.49 3.14
N ALA A 49 13.13 -13.49 2.30
CA ALA A 49 14.46 -12.90 2.19
C ALA A 49 14.92 -12.30 3.53
N ILE A 50 14.05 -11.55 4.21
CA ILE A 50 14.35 -11.00 5.54
C ILE A 50 14.54 -12.13 6.56
N PHE A 51 13.70 -13.16 6.55
CA PHE A 51 13.85 -14.31 7.44
C PHE A 51 15.23 -14.99 7.27
N VAL A 52 15.67 -15.19 6.03
CA VAL A 52 17.01 -15.73 5.74
C VAL A 52 18.09 -14.84 6.36
N VAL A 53 18.03 -13.52 6.16
CA VAL A 53 19.00 -12.59 6.77
C VAL A 53 19.01 -12.71 8.28
N VAL A 54 17.85 -12.78 8.92
CA VAL A 54 17.74 -12.94 10.38
C VAL A 54 18.36 -14.24 10.85
N VAL A 55 18.10 -15.35 10.16
CA VAL A 55 18.74 -16.64 10.47
C VAL A 55 20.25 -16.54 10.34
N LEU A 56 20.76 -15.97 9.24
CA LEU A 56 22.19 -15.81 9.00
C LEU A 56 22.88 -14.95 10.07
N VAL A 57 22.25 -13.85 10.48
CA VAL A 57 22.78 -12.98 11.56
C VAL A 57 22.81 -13.70 12.90
N ASN A 58 21.85 -14.60 13.16
CA ASN A 58 21.82 -15.40 14.38
C ASN A 58 22.70 -16.66 14.31
N LEU A 59 23.22 -17.04 13.13
CA LEU A 59 24.13 -18.19 12.99
C LEU A 59 25.40 -18.03 13.81
N GLY A 60 25.86 -16.80 14.04
CA GLY A 60 27.02 -16.51 14.90
C GLY A 60 26.87 -17.03 16.33
N HIS A 61 25.64 -17.22 16.83
CA HIS A 61 25.37 -17.84 18.12
C HIS A 61 25.56 -19.36 18.13
N PHE A 62 25.49 -20.02 16.96
CA PHE A 62 25.57 -21.48 16.84
C PHE A 62 26.97 -21.98 16.52
N VAL A 63 27.73 -21.24 15.71
CA VAL A 63 29.02 -21.70 15.16
C VAL A 63 30.24 -21.32 16.01
N LYS A 64 30.04 -20.53 17.08
CA LYS A 64 31.12 -20.11 17.97
C LYS A 64 31.38 -21.17 19.05
N ASP A 65 32.64 -21.38 19.43
CA ASP A 65 32.99 -22.18 20.60
C ASP A 65 32.42 -21.55 21.88
N ASN A 66 31.66 -22.34 22.65
CA ASN A 66 30.77 -21.87 23.74
C ASN A 66 29.65 -20.91 23.27
N GLY A 67 29.19 -21.05 22.03
CA GLY A 67 28.08 -20.28 21.48
C GLY A 67 26.77 -20.50 22.24
N ASP A 68 26.01 -19.43 22.42
CA ASP A 68 24.71 -19.47 23.09
C ASP A 68 23.60 -19.88 22.11
N TRP A 69 23.47 -21.19 21.90
CA TRP A 69 22.46 -21.78 21.03
C TRP A 69 21.04 -21.41 21.43
N LYS A 70 20.79 -21.22 22.73
CA LYS A 70 19.46 -20.83 23.22
C LYS A 70 19.12 -19.43 22.74
N LYS A 71 20.06 -18.48 22.88
CA LYS A 71 19.87 -17.11 22.41
C LYS A 71 19.64 -17.03 20.90
N GLY A 72 20.45 -17.74 20.11
CA GLY A 72 20.28 -17.79 18.65
C GLY A 72 18.91 -18.31 18.24
N LEU A 73 18.47 -19.42 18.85
CA LEU A 73 17.17 -20.01 18.57
C LEU A 73 16.01 -19.13 19.05
N THR A 74 16.09 -18.59 20.27
CA THR A 74 15.05 -17.72 20.83
C THR A 74 14.82 -16.50 19.95
N ASN A 75 15.88 -15.89 19.42
CA ASN A 75 15.74 -14.75 18.51
C ASN A 75 15.02 -15.12 17.20
N ILE A 76 15.38 -16.26 16.59
CA ILE A 76 14.76 -16.74 15.36
C ILE A 76 13.28 -17.07 15.60
N VAL A 77 12.97 -17.78 16.69
CA VAL A 77 11.61 -18.15 17.06
C VAL A 77 10.76 -16.91 17.36
N LEU A 78 11.30 -15.95 18.11
CA LEU A 78 10.60 -14.71 18.42
C LEU A 78 10.32 -13.90 17.15
N PHE A 79 11.28 -13.82 16.23
CA PHE A 79 11.08 -13.18 14.94
C PHE A 79 9.99 -13.88 14.12
N ALA A 80 10.03 -15.21 14.02
CA ALA A 80 9.03 -16.00 13.30
C ALA A 80 7.62 -15.82 13.90
N LEU A 81 7.52 -15.75 15.23
CA LEU A 81 6.26 -15.51 15.94
C LEU A 81 5.69 -14.13 15.60
N ILE A 82 6.50 -13.08 15.67
CA ILE A 82 6.07 -11.71 15.35
C ILE A 82 5.68 -11.62 13.87
N LEU A 83 6.50 -12.17 12.98
CA LEU A 83 6.24 -12.17 11.55
C LEU A 83 4.92 -12.89 11.25
N GLY A 84 4.73 -14.10 11.79
CA GLY A 84 3.49 -14.86 11.62
C GLY A 84 2.26 -14.11 12.15
N PHE A 85 2.38 -13.46 13.31
CA PHE A 85 1.31 -12.64 13.87
C PHE A 85 0.94 -11.45 12.97
N VAL A 86 1.94 -10.72 12.46
CA VAL A 86 1.72 -9.58 11.55
C VAL A 86 1.03 -10.04 10.26
N VAL A 87 1.49 -11.14 9.65
CA VAL A 87 0.85 -11.70 8.45
C VAL A 87 -0.59 -12.14 8.74
N GLY A 88 -0.81 -12.81 9.87
CA GLY A 88 -2.14 -13.23 10.31
C GLY A 88 -3.11 -12.05 10.45
N LEU A 89 -2.66 -10.94 11.05
CA LEU A 89 -3.46 -9.72 11.18
C LEU A 89 -3.78 -9.09 9.83
N ILE A 90 -2.81 -9.01 8.91
CA ILE A 90 -3.03 -8.47 7.57
C ILE A 90 -4.11 -9.27 6.83
N ASN A 91 -4.06 -10.60 6.92
CA ASN A 91 -5.04 -11.48 6.31
C ASN A 91 -6.42 -11.34 6.96
N TYR A 92 -6.47 -11.28 8.30
CA TYR A 92 -7.71 -11.11 9.05
C TYR A 92 -8.43 -9.79 8.70
N VAL A 93 -7.71 -8.67 8.77
CA VAL A 93 -8.27 -7.35 8.42
C VAL A 93 -8.61 -7.28 6.94
N GLY A 94 -7.78 -7.88 6.08
CA GLY A 94 -8.04 -7.97 4.65
C GLY A 94 -9.35 -8.69 4.33
N ASN A 95 -9.64 -9.81 4.99
CA ASN A 95 -10.87 -10.57 4.79
C ASN A 95 -12.11 -9.82 5.28
N ILE A 96 -12.05 -9.12 6.41
CA ILE A 96 -13.19 -8.32 6.91
C ILE A 96 -13.54 -7.17 5.96
N LYS A 97 -12.58 -6.64 5.20
CA LYS A 97 -12.81 -5.52 4.27
C LYS A 97 -13.21 -5.93 2.85
N LEU A 98 -13.25 -7.23 2.56
CA LEU A 98 -13.53 -7.78 1.22
C LEU A 98 -14.79 -8.64 1.16
N ASN A 99 -15.54 -8.72 2.26
CA ASN A 99 -16.88 -9.35 2.34
C ASN A 99 -17.92 -8.29 2.70
#